data_AF-A0A514XMY8-F1
#
_entry.id   AF-A0A514XMY8-F1
#
_cell.length_a   1.000
_cell.length_b   1.000
_cell.length_c   1.000
_cell.angle_alpha   90.00
_cell.angle_beta   90.00
_cell.angle_gamma   90.00
#
_symmetry.space_group_name_H-M   'P 1'
#
loop_
_entity.id
_entity.type
_entity.pdbx_description
1 polymer ?
#
loop_
_entity_poly.entity_id
_entity_poly.type
_entity_poly.pdbx_seq_one_letter_code
_entity_poly.pdbx_strand_id
1 'polypeptide(L)'
;MLRHIFLAALLIFSSVSHAQTSSYHAHAWDYDEGSIMPTGDNRPVPWPWTLAQPFPWDDIQGLWKVEQDNYVSYFAFKVVKQASGGRQLLVRQIDGETRRVLAEGPGFERDNIVFAQMTSCGGATYRLKLTSFKREDSPQPPVMGNLYTGSVMVLSMSDLGDKSAYYIAHLQLTKVSSRFRFTQDTCLSH
;
A
#
# COMPACT_ATOMS: atom_id res chain seq x y z
N MET A 1 -22.26 18.05 6.37
CA MET A 1 -21.38 18.90 5.54
C MET A 1 -19.95 18.83 6.07
N LEU A 2 -19.28 17.69 5.91
CA LEU A 2 -17.89 17.47 6.37
C LEU A 2 -17.28 16.29 5.57
N ARG A 3 -17.14 16.44 4.25
CA ARG A 3 -16.82 15.30 3.36
C ARG A 3 -15.79 15.57 2.25
N HIS A 4 -15.14 16.72 2.24
CA HIS A 4 -14.16 17.07 1.18
C HIS A 4 -12.79 17.52 1.71
N ILE A 5 -12.48 17.27 2.98
CA ILE A 5 -11.17 17.55 3.56
C ILE A 5 -10.60 16.19 3.92
N PHE A 6 -9.67 15.64 3.13
CA PHE A 6 -8.60 14.74 3.62
C PHE A 6 -7.63 14.28 2.51
N LEU A 7 -7.91 14.58 1.24
CA LEU A 7 -6.88 14.58 0.18
C LEU A 7 -6.16 15.93 0.03
N ALA A 8 -6.65 16.99 0.69
CA ALA A 8 -6.02 18.32 0.72
C ALA A 8 -5.26 18.64 2.02
N ALA A 9 -5.26 17.74 3.01
CA ALA A 9 -4.58 17.94 4.30
C ALA A 9 -3.06 17.66 4.25
N LEU A 10 -2.48 17.57 3.05
CA LEU A 10 -1.03 17.63 2.86
C LEU A 10 -0.55 18.96 2.24
N LEU A 11 -1.43 19.92 1.87
CA LEU A 11 -0.98 21.04 1.02
C LEU A 11 -1.59 22.44 1.22
N ILE A 12 -2.22 22.83 2.35
CA ILE A 12 -2.55 24.27 2.55
C ILE A 12 -2.48 24.70 4.03
N PHE A 13 -1.29 25.16 4.47
CA PHE A 13 -1.16 26.23 5.47
C PHE A 13 -0.26 27.33 4.90
N SER A 14 -0.87 28.34 4.31
CA SER A 14 -0.29 29.67 4.03
C SER A 14 -1.51 30.57 3.82
N SER A 15 -1.77 31.63 4.58
CA SER A 15 -0.93 32.77 5.00
C SER A 15 -1.74 33.57 6.05
N VAL A 16 -1.16 34.26 7.04
CA VAL A 16 -0.59 35.63 6.92
C VAL A 16 0.55 35.87 7.94
N SER A 17 1.73 36.09 7.36
CA SER A 17 2.85 37.01 7.66
C SER A 17 3.19 37.43 9.09
N HIS A 18 4.37 37.01 9.57
CA HIS A 18 5.40 37.90 10.11
C HIS A 18 6.78 37.47 9.58
N ALA A 19 7.53 38.44 9.07
CA ALA A 19 8.80 38.25 8.43
C ALA A 19 9.90 37.84 9.42
N GLN A 20 10.42 36.62 9.25
CA GLN A 20 11.81 36.30 9.51
C GLN A 20 12.30 35.45 8.35
N THR A 21 13.28 35.99 7.62
CA THR A 21 14.02 35.32 6.56
C THR A 21 14.85 34.19 7.13
N SER A 22 14.24 33.01 7.24
CA SER A 22 14.94 31.73 7.16
C SER A 22 14.44 31.04 5.90
N SER A 23 15.32 30.94 4.90
CA SER A 23 15.10 30.14 3.70
C SER A 23 15.06 28.66 4.06
N TYR A 24 13.95 28.22 4.65
CA TYR A 24 13.57 26.82 4.65
C TYR A 24 13.02 26.53 3.25
N HIS A 25 13.93 26.13 2.36
CA HIS A 25 13.54 25.29 1.24
C HIS A 25 12.84 24.07 1.85
N ALA A 26 11.51 24.05 1.78
CA ALA A 26 10.75 22.84 1.99
C ALA A 26 11.23 21.87 0.91
N HIS A 27 12.16 20.99 1.29
CA HIS A 27 12.44 19.77 0.57
C HIS A 27 11.12 19.00 0.52
N ALA A 28 10.36 19.21 -0.55
CA ALA A 28 9.39 18.24 -1.00
C ALA A 28 10.17 16.93 -1.09
N TRP A 29 9.81 15.99 -0.25
CA TRP A 29 10.44 14.69 -0.10
C TRP A 29 10.55 14.05 -1.48
N ASP A 30 11.74 14.15 -2.07
CA ASP A 30 12.17 13.36 -3.21
C ASP A 30 12.35 11.94 -2.66
N TYR A 31 11.24 11.22 -2.55
CA TYR A 31 11.26 9.82 -2.20
C TYR A 31 11.95 9.11 -3.36
N ASP A 32 13.26 8.92 -3.18
CA ASP A 32 14.10 8.09 -4.02
C ASP A 32 13.33 6.79 -4.32
N GLU A 33 13.11 6.48 -5.60
CA GLU A 33 12.43 5.26 -6.05
C GLU A 33 13.07 3.99 -5.41
N GLY A 34 14.30 4.13 -4.90
CA GLY A 34 15.03 3.12 -4.14
C GLY A 34 14.54 2.87 -2.71
N SER A 35 13.59 3.61 -2.15
CA SER A 35 13.23 3.52 -0.72
C SER A 35 11.80 3.03 -0.45
N ILE A 36 11.57 2.51 0.75
CA ILE A 36 10.23 2.17 1.26
C ILE A 36 9.96 2.79 2.62
N MET A 37 8.70 2.84 3.02
CA MET A 37 8.27 3.07 4.40
C MET A 37 8.04 1.73 5.11
N PRO A 38 8.90 1.35 6.09
CA PRO A 38 8.66 0.18 6.92
C PRO A 38 7.37 0.34 7.73
N THR A 39 6.70 -0.76 8.03
CA THR A 39 5.51 -0.73 8.89
C THR A 39 5.86 -0.11 10.24
N GLY A 40 5.14 0.91 10.69
CA GLY A 40 5.35 1.56 11.99
C GLY A 40 6.59 2.45 12.10
N ASP A 41 7.33 2.71 11.00
CA ASP A 41 8.42 3.71 10.93
C ASP A 41 8.16 4.63 9.74
N ASN A 42 7.99 5.93 9.98
CA ASN A 42 7.71 6.91 8.92
C ASN A 42 8.98 7.47 8.28
N ARG A 43 10.14 6.85 8.57
CA ARG A 43 11.39 7.21 7.92
C ARG A 43 11.59 6.30 6.72
N PRO A 44 11.79 6.86 5.51
CA PRO A 44 12.11 6.04 4.37
C PRO A 44 13.44 5.32 4.60
N VAL A 45 13.49 4.05 4.22
CA VAL A 45 14.71 3.25 4.24
C VAL A 45 15.03 2.76 2.82
N PRO A 46 16.32 2.80 2.40
CA PRO A 46 16.72 2.20 1.14
C PRO A 46 16.34 0.72 1.09
N TRP A 47 15.84 0.26 -0.04
CA TRP A 47 15.31 -1.09 -0.20
C TRP A 47 15.99 -1.83 -1.35
N PRO A 48 16.38 -3.11 -1.15
CA PRO A 48 17.15 -3.84 -2.14
C PRO A 48 16.25 -4.42 -3.24
N TRP A 49 15.68 -3.56 -4.09
CA TRP A 49 14.75 -3.96 -5.16
C TRP A 49 15.29 -5.06 -6.08
N THR A 50 16.60 -5.14 -6.27
CA THR A 50 17.28 -6.16 -7.08
C THR A 50 17.21 -7.57 -6.47
N LEU A 51 16.89 -7.70 -5.18
CA LEU A 51 16.76 -8.98 -4.46
C LEU A 51 15.31 -9.50 -4.46
N ALA A 52 14.43 -8.94 -5.27
CA ALA A 52 13.05 -9.39 -5.41
C ALA A 52 12.97 -10.91 -5.69
N GLN A 53 12.10 -11.59 -4.97
CA GLN A 53 11.89 -13.03 -5.04
C GLN A 53 10.65 -13.37 -5.89
N PRO A 54 10.53 -14.63 -6.37
CA PRO A 54 9.28 -15.15 -6.89
C PRO A 54 8.09 -14.86 -5.97
N PHE A 55 6.95 -14.48 -6.56
CA PHE A 55 5.77 -14.12 -5.78
C PHE A 55 5.25 -15.31 -4.95
N PRO A 56 5.04 -15.17 -3.63
CA PRO A 56 4.72 -16.27 -2.73
C PRO A 56 3.22 -16.58 -2.75
N TRP A 57 2.75 -17.22 -3.82
CA TRP A 57 1.32 -17.51 -4.04
C TRP A 57 0.65 -18.31 -2.93
N ASP A 58 1.39 -19.22 -2.29
CA ASP A 58 0.85 -20.07 -1.23
C ASP A 58 0.67 -19.30 0.09
N ASP A 59 1.40 -18.20 0.27
CA ASP A 59 1.40 -17.39 1.50
C ASP A 59 0.68 -16.03 1.34
N ILE A 60 0.43 -15.55 0.11
CA ILE A 60 -0.21 -14.24 -0.07
C ILE A 60 -1.65 -14.19 0.46
N GLN A 61 -2.36 -15.31 0.46
CA GLN A 61 -3.77 -15.34 0.84
C GLN A 61 -4.00 -14.88 2.28
N GLY A 62 -4.99 -14.01 2.46
CA GLY A 62 -5.45 -13.55 3.76
C GLY A 62 -5.50 -12.03 3.89
N LEU A 63 -5.36 -11.56 5.13
CA LEU A 63 -5.42 -10.14 5.48
C LEU A 63 -4.04 -9.63 5.89
N TRP A 64 -3.65 -8.53 5.27
CA TRP A 64 -2.38 -7.84 5.48
C TRP A 64 -2.65 -6.42 5.95
N LYS A 65 -1.73 -5.87 6.73
CA LYS A 65 -1.84 -4.54 7.33
C LYS A 65 -0.72 -3.66 6.78
N VAL A 66 -1.08 -2.43 6.46
CA VAL A 66 -0.18 -1.28 6.36
C VAL A 66 -0.46 -0.39 7.56
N GLU A 67 0.59 0.06 8.22
CA GLU A 67 0.52 0.98 9.36
C GLU A 67 1.64 2.01 9.25
N GLN A 68 1.27 3.28 9.32
CA GLN A 68 2.14 4.46 9.28
C GLN A 68 1.54 5.51 10.22
N ASP A 69 2.27 5.99 11.22
CA ASP A 69 1.78 6.95 12.24
C ASP A 69 0.32 6.71 12.69
N ASN A 70 -0.60 7.55 12.19
CA ASN A 70 -2.01 7.59 12.52
C ASN A 70 -2.89 6.98 11.42
N TYR A 71 -2.29 6.24 10.49
CA TYR A 71 -2.94 5.61 9.36
C TYR A 71 -2.76 4.10 9.41
N VAL A 72 -3.90 3.41 9.41
CA VAL A 72 -3.96 1.96 9.30
C VAL A 72 -4.89 1.60 8.15
N SER A 73 -4.40 0.76 7.24
CA SER A 73 -5.24 0.16 6.21
C SER A 73 -4.96 -1.32 6.11
N TYR A 74 -5.99 -2.09 5.80
CA TYR A 74 -5.87 -3.51 5.58
C TYR A 74 -6.05 -3.84 4.11
N PHE A 75 -5.26 -4.79 3.62
CA PHE A 75 -5.38 -5.34 2.28
C PHE A 75 -5.73 -6.81 2.39
N ALA A 76 -6.87 -7.19 1.82
CA ALA A 76 -7.24 -8.57 1.68
C ALA A 76 -6.85 -9.08 0.29
N PHE A 77 -6.10 -10.19 0.27
CA PHE A 77 -5.72 -10.87 -0.95
C PHE A 77 -6.38 -12.25 -0.99
N LYS A 78 -7.06 -12.53 -2.09
CA LYS A 78 -7.65 -13.83 -2.38
C LYS A 78 -7.10 -14.35 -3.71
N VAL A 79 -6.52 -15.54 -3.70
CA VAL A 79 -6.11 -16.21 -4.94
C VAL A 79 -7.38 -16.66 -5.66
N VAL A 80 -7.61 -16.14 -6.86
CA VAL A 80 -8.79 -16.47 -7.68
C VAL A 80 -8.43 -17.51 -8.74
N LYS A 81 -7.20 -17.46 -9.25
CA LYS A 81 -6.69 -18.38 -10.27
C LYS A 81 -5.21 -18.64 -10.04
N GLN A 82 -4.79 -19.90 -10.08
CA GLN A 82 -3.39 -20.32 -9.99
C GLN A 82 -3.15 -21.50 -10.94
N ALA A 83 -3.34 -21.28 -12.24
CA ALA A 83 -3.23 -22.31 -13.28
C ALA A 83 -2.22 -21.89 -14.36
N SER A 84 -1.86 -22.80 -15.26
CA SER A 84 -0.89 -22.58 -16.36
C SER A 84 -1.23 -21.38 -17.26
N GLY A 85 -2.51 -21.01 -17.35
CA GLY A 85 -2.98 -19.83 -18.09
C GLY A 85 -2.97 -18.52 -17.30
N GLY A 86 -2.10 -18.40 -16.29
CA GLY A 86 -1.89 -17.17 -15.51
C GLY A 86 -2.43 -17.24 -14.08
N ARG A 87 -1.84 -16.39 -13.22
CA ARG A 87 -2.18 -16.27 -11.80
C ARG A 87 -2.85 -14.94 -11.52
N GLN A 88 -3.92 -14.98 -10.73
CA GLN A 88 -4.77 -13.83 -10.46
C GLN A 88 -5.14 -13.74 -8.97
N LEU A 89 -5.03 -12.52 -8.44
CA LEU A 89 -5.53 -12.13 -7.12
C LEU A 89 -6.80 -11.27 -7.27
N LEU A 90 -7.71 -11.39 -6.33
CA LEU A 90 -8.63 -10.32 -5.97
C LEU A 90 -7.99 -9.54 -4.83
N VAL A 91 -7.89 -8.22 -4.98
CA VAL A 91 -7.36 -7.30 -3.98
C VAL A 91 -8.50 -6.42 -3.46
N ARG A 92 -8.59 -6.27 -2.14
CA ARG A 92 -9.49 -5.33 -1.48
C ARG A 92 -8.73 -4.49 -0.47
N GLN A 93 -8.90 -3.18 -0.53
CA GLN A 93 -8.43 -2.26 0.49
C GLN A 93 -9.58 -2.01 1.47
N ILE A 94 -9.27 -2.06 2.75
CA ILE A 94 -10.20 -1.93 3.85
C ILE A 94 -9.66 -0.85 4.78
N ASP A 95 -10.55 0.03 5.18
CA ASP A 95 -10.26 1.08 6.16
C ASP A 95 -9.98 0.47 7.55
N GLY A 96 -8.93 0.94 8.22
CA GLY A 96 -8.52 0.38 9.50
C GLY A 96 -9.51 0.60 10.64
N GLU A 97 -10.23 1.73 10.62
CA GLU A 97 -11.12 2.17 11.69
C GLU A 97 -12.56 1.69 11.47
N THR A 98 -13.12 2.04 10.31
CA THR A 98 -14.52 1.77 9.97
C THR A 98 -14.72 0.36 9.45
N ARG A 99 -13.63 -0.34 9.10
CA ARG A 99 -13.63 -1.68 8.51
C ARG A 99 -14.43 -1.74 7.21
N ARG A 100 -14.59 -0.62 6.49
CA ARG A 100 -15.31 -0.58 5.21
C ARG A 100 -14.35 -0.90 4.08
N VAL A 101 -14.84 -1.56 3.04
CA VAL A 101 -14.11 -1.69 1.77
C VAL A 101 -14.00 -0.29 1.16
N LEU A 102 -12.78 0.14 0.86
CA LEU A 102 -12.48 1.43 0.25
C LEU A 102 -12.33 1.30 -1.27
N ALA A 103 -11.71 0.21 -1.70
CA ALA A 103 -11.45 -0.07 -3.11
C ALA A 103 -11.29 -1.58 -3.32
N GLU A 104 -11.55 -2.05 -4.53
CA GLU A 104 -11.26 -3.42 -4.93
C GLU A 104 -10.87 -3.53 -6.40
N GLY A 105 -10.24 -4.64 -6.75
CA GLY A 105 -9.95 -4.95 -8.15
C GLY A 105 -9.04 -6.16 -8.34
N PRO A 106 -8.85 -6.60 -9.59
CA PRO A 106 -8.03 -7.75 -9.92
C PRO A 106 -6.53 -7.39 -9.95
N GLY A 107 -5.71 -8.35 -9.57
CA GLY A 107 -4.26 -8.34 -9.73
C GLY A 107 -3.77 -9.53 -10.56
N PHE A 108 -2.78 -9.30 -11.41
CA PHE A 108 -2.22 -10.31 -12.31
C PHE A 108 -0.71 -10.40 -12.15
N GLU A 109 -0.18 -11.62 -12.22
CA GLU A 109 1.26 -11.85 -12.24
C GLU A 109 1.87 -11.46 -13.58
N ARG A 110 3.02 -10.79 -13.51
CA ARG A 110 3.96 -10.63 -14.62
C ARG A 110 5.36 -10.54 -14.06
N ASP A 111 6.27 -11.36 -14.60
CA ASP A 111 7.69 -11.36 -14.21
C ASP A 111 7.90 -11.48 -12.70
N ASN A 112 7.18 -12.42 -12.05
CA ASN A 112 7.19 -12.66 -10.61
C ASN A 112 6.67 -11.51 -9.72
N ILE A 113 6.03 -10.51 -10.30
CA ILE A 113 5.44 -9.36 -9.60
C ILE A 113 3.94 -9.36 -9.85
N VAL A 114 3.14 -9.01 -8.84
CA VAL A 114 1.70 -8.82 -9.06
C VAL A 114 1.39 -7.36 -9.29
N PHE A 115 0.75 -7.06 -10.42
CA PHE A 115 0.21 -5.76 -10.75
C PHE A 115 -1.30 -5.78 -10.61
N ALA A 116 -1.86 -4.88 -9.81
CA ALA A 116 -3.31 -4.76 -9.65
C ALA A 116 -3.78 -3.37 -10.01
N GLN A 117 -5.03 -3.30 -10.46
CA GLN A 117 -5.74 -2.04 -10.64
C GLN A 117 -7.00 -2.11 -9.78
N MET A 118 -7.18 -1.11 -8.93
CA MET A 118 -8.30 -1.05 -7.99
C MET A 118 -9.12 0.20 -8.24
N THR A 119 -10.43 0.07 -8.08
CA THR A 119 -11.35 1.20 -8.15
C THR A 119 -11.93 1.43 -6.77
N SER A 120 -11.84 2.66 -6.25
CA SER A 120 -12.52 3.01 -5.00
C SER A 120 -14.02 3.09 -5.18
N CYS A 121 -14.74 2.98 -4.06
CA CYS A 121 -16.17 3.22 -4.05
C CYS A 121 -16.54 4.66 -4.52
N GLY A 122 -15.58 5.60 -4.51
CA GLY A 122 -15.73 6.97 -5.05
C GLY A 122 -15.35 7.11 -6.53
N GLY A 123 -14.97 6.03 -7.21
CA GLY A 123 -14.62 6.02 -8.64
C GLY A 123 -13.16 6.35 -8.99
N ALA A 124 -12.33 6.71 -8.00
CA ALA A 124 -10.90 6.88 -8.23
C ALA A 124 -10.24 5.52 -8.52
N THR A 125 -9.22 5.52 -9.39
CA THR A 125 -8.53 4.29 -9.80
C THR A 125 -7.09 4.33 -9.34
N TYR A 126 -6.62 3.25 -8.73
CA TYR A 126 -5.26 3.10 -8.23
C TYR A 126 -4.55 1.97 -8.95
N ARG A 127 -3.24 2.12 -9.11
CA ARG A 127 -2.35 1.02 -9.51
C ARG A 127 -1.57 0.54 -8.30
N LEU A 128 -1.43 -0.78 -8.22
CA LEU A 128 -0.68 -1.45 -7.18
C LEU A 128 0.36 -2.37 -7.81
N LYS A 129 1.51 -2.45 -7.17
CA LYS A 129 2.57 -3.42 -7.45
C LYS A 129 2.94 -4.12 -6.15
N LEU A 130 2.79 -5.43 -6.09
CA LEU A 130 3.19 -6.25 -4.95
C LEU A 130 4.47 -7.00 -5.28
N THR A 131 5.49 -6.80 -4.46
CA THR A 131 6.81 -7.43 -4.62
C THR A 131 7.18 -8.18 -3.34
N SER A 132 7.82 -9.33 -3.49
CA SER A 132 8.24 -10.19 -2.38
C SER A 132 9.75 -10.17 -2.20
N PHE A 133 10.21 -10.25 -0.96
CA PHE A 133 11.61 -10.28 -0.58
C PHE A 133 11.84 -11.34 0.50
N LYS A 134 13.07 -11.83 0.66
CA LYS A 134 13.40 -12.62 1.85
C LYS A 134 13.40 -11.73 3.07
N ARG A 135 13.21 -12.34 4.23
CA ARG A 135 13.18 -11.58 5.47
C ARG A 135 14.54 -11.00 5.82
N GLU A 136 15.61 -11.78 5.62
CA GLU A 136 16.98 -11.33 5.89
C GLU A 136 17.44 -10.17 5.02
N ASP A 137 16.78 -9.92 3.87
CA ASP A 137 17.10 -8.82 2.97
C ASP A 137 16.51 -7.48 3.45
N SER A 138 15.64 -7.49 4.47
CA SER A 138 15.00 -6.28 5.01
C SER A 138 16.00 -5.50 5.88
N PRO A 139 16.32 -4.23 5.57
CA PRO A 139 17.30 -3.41 6.30
C PRO A 139 16.89 -3.09 7.74
N GLN A 140 15.59 -3.18 8.03
CA GLN A 140 15.07 -3.25 9.39
C GLN A 140 14.44 -4.63 9.58
N PRO A 141 14.59 -5.30 10.73
CA PRO A 141 13.85 -6.53 10.98
C PRO A 141 12.36 -6.21 10.80
N PRO A 142 11.62 -6.98 9.99
CA PRO A 142 10.22 -6.67 9.75
C PRO A 142 9.49 -6.64 11.08
N VAL A 143 8.63 -5.65 11.27
CA VAL A 143 7.70 -5.64 12.41
C VAL A 143 6.99 -6.99 12.37
N MET A 144 7.30 -7.81 13.37
CA MET A 144 6.78 -9.17 13.46
C MET A 144 5.27 -9.04 13.57
N GLY A 145 4.56 -9.35 12.49
CA GLY A 145 3.13 -9.56 12.56
C GLY A 145 2.80 -10.71 13.48
N ASN A 146 1.53 -10.85 13.82
CA ASN A 146 1.04 -11.99 14.60
C ASN A 146 1.23 -13.34 13.89
N LEU A 147 1.55 -13.33 12.59
CA LEU A 147 1.81 -14.50 11.78
C LEU A 147 3.18 -14.45 11.13
N TYR A 148 3.87 -15.59 11.20
CA TYR A 148 5.13 -15.80 10.51
C TYR A 148 4.89 -16.00 9.02
N THR A 149 5.49 -15.13 8.19
CA THR A 149 5.52 -15.28 6.72
C THR A 149 6.92 -15.62 6.25
N GLY A 150 7.06 -16.48 5.24
CA GLY A 150 8.38 -16.78 4.68
C GLY A 150 9.04 -15.58 3.98
N SER A 151 8.24 -14.56 3.64
CA SER A 151 8.66 -13.41 2.85
C SER A 151 8.18 -12.09 3.46
N VAL A 152 8.88 -11.01 3.14
CA VAL A 152 8.43 -9.64 3.35
C VAL A 152 7.76 -9.17 2.08
N MET A 153 6.56 -8.61 2.22
CA MET A 153 5.79 -8.09 1.09
C MET A 153 5.87 -6.57 1.09
N VAL A 154 6.18 -6.00 -0.06
CA VAL A 154 6.15 -4.54 -0.28
C VAL A 154 5.05 -4.22 -1.28
N LEU A 155 4.18 -3.30 -0.89
CA LEU A 155 3.12 -2.73 -1.72
C LEU A 155 3.59 -1.38 -2.26
N SER A 156 3.61 -1.23 -3.58
CA SER A 156 3.76 0.09 -4.22
C SER A 156 2.40 0.54 -4.74
N MET A 157 1.97 1.76 -4.43
CA MET A 157 0.65 2.27 -4.80
C MET A 157 0.75 3.68 -5.41
N SER A 158 0.00 3.91 -6.49
CA SER A 158 -0.15 5.23 -7.10
C SER A 158 -1.59 5.48 -7.54
N ASP A 159 -2.03 6.73 -7.55
CA ASP A 159 -3.29 7.15 -8.17
C ASP A 159 -3.11 7.25 -9.69
N LEU A 160 -4.06 6.73 -10.47
CA LEU A 160 -4.03 6.80 -11.93
C LEU A 160 -4.65 8.09 -12.47
N GLY A 161 -5.54 8.73 -11.70
CA GLY A 161 -6.24 9.96 -12.08
C GLY A 161 -5.39 11.22 -11.90
N ASP A 162 -4.40 11.18 -11.02
CA ASP A 162 -3.51 12.30 -10.76
C ASP A 162 -2.33 12.32 -11.74
N LYS A 163 -2.44 13.17 -12.77
CA LYS A 163 -1.36 13.38 -13.75
C LYS A 163 -0.18 14.17 -13.19
N SER A 164 -0.33 14.79 -12.02
CA SER A 164 0.70 15.60 -11.38
C SER A 164 1.50 14.84 -10.33
N ALA A 165 0.95 13.75 -9.80
CA ALA A 165 1.63 12.88 -8.84
C ALA A 165 2.23 11.66 -9.54
N TYR A 166 3.50 11.76 -9.94
CA TYR A 166 4.37 10.58 -10.10
C TYR A 166 4.73 9.92 -8.76
N TYR A 167 3.97 10.19 -7.71
CA TYR A 167 4.25 9.71 -6.37
C TYR A 167 3.78 8.26 -6.23
N ILE A 168 4.75 7.36 -6.09
CA ILE A 168 4.50 5.97 -5.76
C ILE A 168 4.84 5.80 -4.28
N ALA A 169 3.84 5.45 -3.48
CA ALA A 169 4.06 5.10 -2.08
C ALA A 169 4.51 3.63 -2.02
N HIS A 170 5.71 3.36 -1.49
CA HIS A 170 6.18 2.01 -1.23
C HIS A 170 6.06 1.68 0.27
N LEU A 171 5.25 0.69 0.60
CA LEU A 171 4.80 0.40 1.96
C LEU A 171 5.05 -1.08 2.27
N GLN A 172 5.70 -1.36 3.39
CA GLN A 172 5.81 -2.72 3.87
C GLN A 172 4.47 -3.23 4.41
N LEU A 173 4.11 -4.46 4.03
CA LEU A 173 2.91 -5.16 4.50
C LEU A 173 3.26 -6.15 5.61
N THR A 174 2.39 -6.23 6.61
CA THR A 174 2.48 -7.21 7.69
C THR A 174 1.27 -8.14 7.65
N LYS A 175 1.48 -9.47 7.59
CA LYS A 175 0.37 -10.42 7.57
C LYS A 175 -0.29 -10.51 8.95
N VAL A 176 -1.61 -10.37 8.97
CA VAL A 176 -2.43 -10.41 10.21
C VAL A 176 -3.26 -11.68 10.28
N SER A 177 -3.72 -12.19 9.15
CA SER A 177 -4.49 -13.43 9.10
C SER A 177 -4.21 -14.21 7.81
N SER A 178 -4.10 -15.53 7.87
CA SER A 178 -4.07 -16.43 6.70
C SER A 178 -5.46 -16.71 6.13
N ARG A 179 -6.50 -16.37 6.89
CA ARG A 179 -7.90 -16.56 6.50
C ARG A 179 -8.57 -15.20 6.46
N PHE A 180 -9.17 -14.89 5.32
CA PHE A 180 -10.04 -13.73 5.22
C PHE A 180 -11.43 -14.20 4.82
N ARG A 181 -12.38 -14.02 5.73
CA ARG A 181 -13.81 -14.15 5.46
C ARG A 181 -14.43 -12.78 5.72
N PHE A 182 -14.62 -12.02 4.65
CA PHE A 182 -15.47 -10.84 4.73
C PHE A 182 -16.88 -11.23 4.37
N THR A 183 -17.84 -10.76 5.17
CA THR A 183 -19.28 -10.93 4.94
C THR A 183 -19.92 -9.66 4.38
N GLN A 184 -19.18 -8.55 4.29
CA GLN A 184 -19.66 -7.32 3.67
C GLN A 184 -19.23 -7.28 2.20
N ASP A 185 -20.15 -7.70 1.32
CA ASP A 185 -19.87 -7.86 -0.11
C ASP A 185 -19.93 -6.57 -0.93
N THR A 186 -20.29 -5.43 -0.34
CA THR A 186 -20.60 -4.22 -1.10
C THR A 186 -19.85 -2.98 -0.63
N CYS A 187 -19.20 -2.32 -1.60
CA CYS A 187 -18.93 -0.89 -1.55
C CYS A 187 -20.24 -0.16 -1.23
N LEU A 188 -20.32 0.50 -0.09
CA LEU A 188 -21.44 1.38 0.21
C LEU A 188 -21.18 2.72 -0.48
N SER A 189 -21.76 2.90 -1.67
CA SER A 189 -21.85 4.20 -2.32
C SER A 189 -22.62 5.14 -1.39
N HIS A 190 -21.97 6.22 -0.99
CA HIS A 190 -22.56 7.27 -0.18
C HIS A 190 -23.03 8.44 -1.04
#